data_AF-A0A966Y9H3-F1
#
_entry.id   AF-A0A966Y9H3-F1
#
_cell.length_a   1.000
_cell.length_b   1.000
_cell.length_c   1.000
_cell.angle_alpha   90.00
_cell.angle_beta   90.00
_cell.angle_gamma   90.00
#
_symmetry.space_group_name_H-M   'P 1'
#
loop_
_entity.id
_entity.type
_entity.pdbx_description
1 polymer ?
#
loop_
_entity_poly.entity_id
_entity_poly.type
_entity_poly.pdbx_seq_one_letter_code
_entity_poly.pdbx_strand_id
1 'polypeptide(L)' 'MDIRDHLREIVGQTHVLNGDDAERYSTDWLKQYHWTPLAVVRPSSTDEVARVVA' A
#
# COMPACT_ATOMS: atom_id res chain seq x y z
N MET A 1 10.58 -14.65 0.96
CA MET A 1 10.32 -13.36 1.63
C MET A 1 8.99 -12.86 1.09
N ASP A 2 8.03 -12.55 1.97
CA ASP A 2 6.73 -11.99 1.55
C ASP A 2 6.94 -10.55 1.04
N ILE A 3 6.26 -10.18 -0.04
CA ILE A 3 6.36 -8.84 -0.62
C ILE A 3 5.95 -7.75 0.38
N ARG A 4 4.99 -8.07 1.28
CA ARG A 4 4.56 -7.14 2.32
C ARG A 4 5.68 -6.82 3.31
N ASP A 5 6.51 -7.80 3.64
CA ASP A 5 7.63 -7.60 4.55
C ASP A 5 8.72 -6.76 3.89
N HIS A 6 9.00 -7.00 2.61
CA HIS A 6 9.92 -6.16 1.84
C HIS A 6 9.47 -4.70 1.76
N LEU A 7 8.18 -4.44 1.51
CA LEU A 7 7.63 -3.09 1.48
C LEU A 7 7.77 -2.39 2.85
N ARG A 8 7.58 -3.13 3.96
CA ARG A 8 7.74 -2.60 5.32
C ARG A 8 9.20 -2.24 5.64
N GLU A 9 10.18 -2.91 5.04
CA GLU A 9 11.59 -2.52 5.17
C GLU A 9 11.91 -1.20 4.45
N ILE A 10 11.17 -0.88 3.39
CA ILE A 10 11.37 0.35 2.62
C ILE A 10 10.73 1.54 3.33
N VAL A 11 9.44 1.43 3.66
CA VAL A 11 8.63 2.57 4.15
C VAL A 11 8.33 2.52 5.65
N GLY A 12 8.64 1.42 6.33
CA GLY A 12 8.25 1.19 7.72
C GLY A 12 6.86 0.56 7.87
N GLN A 13 6.64 -0.10 9.02
CA GLN A 13 5.44 -0.92 9.26
C GLN A 13 4.13 -0.13 9.18
N THR A 14 4.10 1.09 9.71
CA THR A 14 2.90 1.95 9.75
C THR A 14 2.51 2.50 8.38
N HIS A 15 3.38 2.39 7.39
CA HIS A 15 3.17 2.89 6.03
C HIS A 15 2.69 1.81 5.06
N VAL A 16 2.43 0.59 5.53
CA VAL A 16 1.86 -0.50 4.71
C VAL A 16 0.53 -0.95 5.31
N LEU A 17 -0.59 -0.54 4.68
CA LEU A 17 -1.95 -0.85 5.11
C LEU A 17 -2.46 -2.12 4.42
N ASN A 18 -3.12 -3.00 5.16
CA ASN A 18 -3.65 -4.28 4.66
C ASN A 18 -5.04 -4.54 5.24
N GLY A 19 -5.85 -5.38 4.58
CA GLY A 19 -7.17 -5.75 5.08
C GLY A 19 -8.07 -4.53 5.27
N ASP A 20 -8.73 -4.43 6.41
CA ASP A 20 -9.68 -3.36 6.75
C ASP A 20 -9.04 -1.96 6.68
N ASP A 21 -7.74 -1.83 7.00
CA ASP A 21 -7.03 -0.55 6.91
C ASP A 21 -6.93 -0.03 5.47
N ALA A 22 -7.05 -0.91 4.48
CA ALA A 22 -7.00 -0.58 3.05
C ALA A 22 -8.39 -0.37 2.42
N GLU A 23 -9.48 -0.50 3.19
CA GLU A 23 -10.87 -0.39 2.68
C GLU A 23 -11.12 0.96 1.98
N ARG A 24 -10.55 2.05 2.51
CA ARG A 24 -10.67 3.38 1.90
C ARG A 24 -10.12 3.46 0.47
N TYR A 25 -9.21 2.55 0.10
CA TYR A 25 -8.58 2.47 -1.21
C TYR A 25 -9.16 1.35 -2.08
N SER A 26 -10.25 0.73 -1.62
CA SER A 26 -10.92 -0.41 -2.26
C SER A 26 -12.05 0.00 -3.21
N THR A 27 -12.21 1.30 -3.46
CA THR A 27 -13.19 1.89 -4.37
C THR A 27 -12.70 3.26 -4.87
N ASP A 28 -13.20 3.68 -6.02
CA ASP A 28 -13.05 5.05 -6.51
C ASP A 28 -14.16 5.97 -5.98
N TRP A 29 -14.18 7.22 -6.46
CA TRP A 29 -15.20 8.20 -6.06
C TRP A 29 -16.60 7.89 -6.60
N LEU A 30 -16.71 7.13 -7.71
CA LEU A 30 -17.99 6.73 -8.29
C LEU A 30 -18.64 5.61 -7.50
N LYS A 31 -17.86 4.84 -6.73
CA LYS A 31 -18.31 3.70 -5.93
C LYS A 31 -18.96 2.57 -6.71
N GLN A 32 -18.76 2.55 -8.02
CA GLN A 32 -19.30 1.51 -8.89
C GLN A 32 -18.46 0.23 -8.82
N TYR A 33 -17.16 0.36 -8.64
CA TYR A 33 -16.22 -0.75 -8.62
C TYR A 33 -15.61 -0.90 -7.23
N HIS A 34 -15.54 -2.14 -6.76
CA HIS A 34 -14.90 -2.50 -5.50
C HIS A 34 -13.86 -3.59 -5.73
N TRP A 35 -12.74 -3.52 -5.02
CA TRP A 35 -11.64 -4.49 -5.10
C TRP A 35 -10.96 -4.67 -3.75
N THR A 36 -10.19 -5.75 -3.60
CA THR A 36 -9.40 -5.99 -2.37
C THR A 36 -7.91 -5.89 -2.70
N PRO A 37 -7.23 -4.78 -2.35
CA PRO A 37 -5.81 -4.66 -2.58
C PRO A 37 -5.03 -5.61 -1.66
N LEU A 38 -3.89 -6.12 -2.15
CA LEU A 38 -2.97 -6.91 -1.32
C LEU A 38 -2.39 -6.06 -0.18
N ALA A 39 -2.01 -4.83 -0.48
CA ALA A 39 -1.48 -3.82 0.44
C ALA A 39 -1.60 -2.43 -0.20
N VAL A 40 -1.65 -1.40 0.63
CA VAL A 40 -1.52 0.01 0.23
C VAL A 40 -0.28 0.58 0.89
N VAL A 41 0.65 1.06 0.07
CA VAL A 41 1.93 1.62 0.53
C VAL A 41 1.81 3.15 0.56
N ARG A 42 2.27 3.78 1.65
CA ARG A 42 2.24 5.24 1.87
C ARG A 42 3.65 5.81 2.09
N PRO A 43 4.47 5.93 1.04
CA PRO A 43 5.82 6.47 1.15
C PRO A 43 5.82 7.93 1.65
N SER A 44 6.87 8.27 2.39
CA SER A 44 7.11 9.63 2.91
C SER A 44 8.04 10.46 2.02
N SER A 45 8.72 9.83 1.06
CA SER A 45 9.69 10.47 0.18
C SER A 45 9.68 9.87 -1.24
N THR A 46 10.23 10.61 -2.20
CA THR A 46 10.40 10.13 -3.58
C THR A 46 11.42 9.00 -3.69
N ASP A 47 12.40 8.92 -2.79
CA ASP A 47 13.37 7.82 -2.73
C ASP A 47 12.68 6.51 -2.36
N GLU A 48 11.82 6.54 -1.33
CA GLU A 48 10.99 5.39 -0.95
C GLU A 48 10.08 4.94 -2.09
N VAL A 49 9.46 5.88 -2.82
CA VAL A 49 8.66 5.54 -4.02
C VAL A 49 9.51 4.80 -5.04
N ALA A 50 10.72 5.30 -5.35
CA ALA A 50 11.62 4.67 -6.31
C ALA A 50 12.01 3.25 -5.88
N ARG A 51 12.27 3.04 -4.59
CA ARG A 51 12.59 1.72 -4.03
C ARG A 51 11.42 0.75 -4.07
N VAL A 52 10.18 1.23 -3.91
CA VAL A 52 8.96 0.39 -3.96
C VAL A 52 8.69 -0.17 -5.36
N VAL A 53 9.05 0.57 -6.42
CA VAL A 53 8.75 0.20 -7.82
C VAL A 53 9.92 -0.43 -8.58
N ALA A 54 11.08 -0.57 -7.93
CA ALA A 54 12.27 -1.19 -8.48
C ALA A 54 12.14 -2.72 -8.59
#